data_AF-A0A356Q0F7-F1
#
_entry.id   AF-A0A356Q0F7-F1
#
_cell.length_a   1.000
_cell.length_b   1.000
_cell.length_c   1.000
_cell.angle_alpha   90.00
_cell.angle_beta   90.00
_cell.angle_gamma   90.00
#
_symmetry.space_group_name_H-M   'P 1'
#
loop_
_entity.id
_entity.type
_entity.pdbx_description
1 polymer ?
#
loop_
_entity_poly.entity_id
_entity_poly.type
_entity_poly.pdbx_seq_one_letter_code
_entity_poly.pdbx_strand_id
1 'polypeptide(L)'
;MECCGPGYASPADAIKAPREKILYTIAIYTGTGIQKPDYLCTIDADPESPTYSEVIHRLEMPGIGDELHHMGWNACSSCFSDSSMSRSYLLVPGVRSSNIHIVDTATDPRAPRLHKIIEGAEIKSKTDLSAPHTIHCLGSEIIISMLGDAKGEAPGGYLHLDKDFEILGRWENSMGDIK
;
A
#
# COMPACT_ATOMS: atom_id res chain seq x y z
N MET A 1 11.64 18.67 -20.05
CA MET A 1 11.61 19.20 -18.67
C MET A 1 11.14 18.06 -17.77
N GLU A 2 12.06 17.17 -17.38
CA GLU A 2 11.78 16.13 -16.38
C GLU A 2 11.87 16.80 -15.00
N CYS A 3 10.89 17.63 -14.65
CA CYS A 3 11.08 18.57 -13.54
C CYS A 3 10.64 18.07 -12.16
N CYS A 4 10.13 16.85 -12.03
CA CYS A 4 9.75 16.31 -10.72
C CYS A 4 9.43 14.81 -10.73
N GLY A 5 9.57 14.19 -9.56
CA GLY A 5 8.99 12.90 -9.21
C GLY A 5 7.47 12.98 -8.98
N PRO A 6 6.86 11.96 -8.35
CA PRO A 6 5.41 11.88 -8.25
C PRO A 6 4.81 12.92 -7.30
N GLY A 7 3.57 13.32 -7.57
CA GLY A 7 2.80 14.21 -6.70
C GLY A 7 3.06 15.69 -6.95
N TYR A 8 3.13 16.47 -5.87
CA TYR A 8 3.08 17.94 -5.92
C TYR A 8 4.04 18.55 -4.90
N ALA A 9 4.65 19.69 -5.24
CA ALA A 9 5.62 20.39 -4.38
C ALA A 9 5.01 20.90 -3.07
N SER A 10 3.71 21.20 -3.08
CA SER A 10 3.00 21.80 -1.96
C SER A 10 1.53 21.36 -1.91
N PRO A 11 0.87 21.47 -0.74
CA PRO A 11 -0.58 21.30 -0.65
C PRO A 11 -1.37 22.24 -1.57
N ALA A 12 -0.90 23.48 -1.76
CA ALA A 12 -1.55 24.45 -2.63
C ALA A 12 -1.53 24.03 -4.11
N ASP A 13 -0.48 23.32 -4.53
CA ASP A 13 -0.39 22.77 -5.89
C ASP A 13 -1.21 21.49 -6.03
N ALA A 14 -1.25 20.65 -4.98
CA ALA A 14 -2.10 19.46 -4.94
C ALA A 14 -3.60 19.80 -5.08
N ILE A 15 -4.06 20.89 -4.47
CA ILE A 15 -5.45 21.36 -4.57
C ILE A 15 -5.82 21.76 -6.01
N LYS A 16 -4.85 22.26 -6.79
CA LYS A 16 -5.07 22.68 -8.18
C LYS A 16 -4.98 21.52 -9.18
N ALA A 17 -4.65 20.32 -8.71
CA ALA A 17 -4.48 19.16 -9.56
C ALA A 17 -5.78 18.78 -10.28
N PRO A 18 -5.69 18.08 -11.43
CA PRO A 18 -6.85 17.47 -12.05
C PRO A 18 -7.58 16.55 -11.06
N ARG A 19 -8.91 16.49 -11.18
CA ARG A 19 -9.72 15.55 -10.42
C ARG A 19 -9.37 14.11 -10.79
N GLU A 20 -9.43 13.23 -9.81
CA GLU A 20 -9.28 11.80 -9.97
C GLU A 20 -10.36 11.23 -10.90
N LYS A 21 -9.97 10.26 -11.73
CA LYS A 21 -10.87 9.53 -12.64
C LYS A 21 -11.07 8.06 -12.24
N ILE A 22 -10.28 7.59 -11.27
CA ILE A 22 -10.29 6.21 -10.78
C ILE A 22 -10.14 6.26 -9.26
N LEU A 23 -10.92 5.45 -8.57
CA LEU A 23 -10.79 5.21 -7.15
C LEU A 23 -10.44 3.74 -6.92
N TYR A 24 -9.48 3.50 -6.02
CA TYR A 24 -9.24 2.17 -5.50
C TYR A 24 -9.81 2.08 -4.10
N THR A 25 -10.47 0.98 -3.78
CA THR A 25 -10.88 0.69 -2.40
C THR A 25 -10.80 -0.80 -2.13
N ILE A 26 -10.50 -1.16 -0.89
CA ILE A 26 -10.50 -2.55 -0.45
C ILE A 26 -11.92 -2.99 -0.08
N ALA A 27 -12.21 -4.27 -0.27
CA ALA A 27 -13.41 -4.89 0.23
C ALA A 27 -13.06 -6.25 0.83
N ILE A 28 -13.73 -6.59 1.93
CA ILE A 28 -13.42 -7.78 2.72
C ILE A 28 -14.62 -8.71 2.84
N TYR A 29 -14.32 -10.01 2.81
CA TYR A 29 -15.21 -11.07 3.27
C TYR A 29 -14.83 -11.55 4.66
N THR A 30 -13.62 -11.24 5.14
CA THR A 30 -13.19 -11.56 6.50
C THR A 30 -14.21 -11.07 7.54
N GLY A 31 -14.68 -11.97 8.41
CA GLY A 31 -15.71 -11.67 9.42
C GLY A 31 -17.17 -11.81 8.95
N THR A 32 -17.43 -11.98 7.65
CA THR A 32 -18.80 -12.10 7.10
C THR A 32 -19.35 -13.54 7.08
N GLY A 33 -18.48 -14.54 7.27
CA GLY A 33 -18.81 -15.96 7.11
C GLY A 33 -18.64 -16.50 5.68
N ILE A 34 -18.47 -15.62 4.68
CA ILE A 34 -18.21 -16.00 3.29
C ILE A 34 -16.76 -16.45 3.14
N GLN A 35 -16.53 -17.64 2.58
CA GLN A 35 -15.20 -18.21 2.33
C GLN A 35 -14.68 -17.79 0.95
N LYS A 36 -14.32 -16.52 0.80
CA LYS A 36 -13.73 -15.96 -0.42
C LYS A 36 -12.59 -14.99 -0.08
N PRO A 37 -11.65 -14.77 -1.00
CA PRO A 37 -10.59 -13.78 -0.83
C PRO A 37 -11.14 -12.36 -0.66
N ASP A 38 -10.49 -11.58 0.18
CA ASP A 38 -10.63 -10.13 0.15
C ASP A 38 -10.05 -9.60 -1.18
N TYR A 39 -10.45 -8.40 -1.61
CA TYR A 39 -10.07 -7.91 -2.94
C TYR A 39 -9.95 -6.38 -3.03
N LEU A 40 -9.18 -5.93 -4.02
CA LEU A 40 -9.07 -4.53 -4.40
C LEU A 40 -10.11 -4.22 -5.49
N CYS A 41 -11.00 -3.28 -5.23
CA CYS A 41 -11.93 -2.70 -6.21
C CYS A 41 -11.24 -1.58 -6.98
N THR A 42 -11.49 -1.54 -8.28
CA THR A 42 -11.28 -0.33 -9.10
C THR A 42 -12.64 0.23 -9.48
N ILE A 43 -12.88 1.50 -9.17
CA ILE A 43 -14.13 2.21 -9.41
C ILE A 43 -13.86 3.33 -10.41
N ASP A 44 -14.70 3.43 -11.43
CA ASP A 44 -14.64 4.55 -12.36
C ASP A 44 -15.27 5.80 -11.72
N ALA A 45 -14.48 6.85 -11.60
CA ALA A 45 -14.88 8.11 -10.99
C ALA A 45 -14.94 9.27 -11.98
N ASP A 46 -14.78 9.00 -13.29
CA ASP A 46 -14.91 10.01 -14.34
C ASP A 46 -16.39 10.24 -14.69
N PRO A 47 -16.98 11.41 -14.40
CA PRO A 47 -18.39 11.68 -14.69
C PRO A 47 -18.76 11.61 -16.19
N GLU A 48 -17.76 11.68 -17.08
CA GLU A 48 -17.96 11.56 -18.53
C GLU A 48 -17.86 10.10 -19.02
N SER A 49 -17.46 9.17 -18.16
CA SER A 49 -17.33 7.75 -18.50
C SER A 49 -18.70 7.05 -18.56
N PRO A 50 -18.94 6.15 -19.53
CA PRO A 50 -20.16 5.34 -19.56
C PRO A 50 -20.28 4.37 -18.37
N THR A 51 -19.19 4.11 -17.65
CA THR A 51 -19.16 3.27 -16.45
C THR A 51 -19.00 4.09 -15.16
N TYR A 52 -19.28 5.39 -15.19
CA TYR A 52 -19.18 6.27 -14.01
C TYR A 52 -19.95 5.69 -12.81
N SER A 53 -19.30 5.70 -11.64
CA SER A 53 -19.85 5.16 -10.38
C SER A 53 -20.02 3.64 -10.35
N GLU A 54 -19.37 2.90 -11.26
CA GLU A 54 -19.36 1.44 -11.27
C GLU A 54 -18.03 0.85 -10.80
N VAL A 55 -18.09 -0.36 -10.22
CA VAL A 55 -16.89 -1.18 -10.00
C VAL A 55 -16.51 -1.82 -11.33
N ILE A 56 -15.44 -1.32 -11.95
CA ILE A 56 -14.98 -1.74 -13.27
C ILE A 56 -13.97 -2.90 -13.22
N HIS A 57 -13.35 -3.14 -12.06
CA HIS A 57 -12.43 -4.27 -11.88
C HIS A 57 -12.37 -4.72 -10.41
N ARG A 58 -12.11 -6.02 -10.22
CA ARG A 58 -11.88 -6.64 -8.91
C ARG A 58 -10.64 -7.51 -9.00
N LEU A 59 -9.61 -7.15 -8.24
CA LEU A 59 -8.40 -7.96 -8.08
C LEU A 59 -8.52 -8.73 -6.76
N GLU A 60 -8.89 -10.00 -6.83
CA GLU A 60 -8.95 -10.91 -5.69
C GLU A 60 -7.54 -11.23 -5.18
N MET A 61 -7.34 -11.20 -3.86
CA MET A 61 -6.08 -11.64 -3.26
C MET A 61 -5.93 -13.15 -3.40
N PRO A 62 -4.69 -13.70 -3.39
CA PRO A 62 -4.49 -15.14 -3.55
C PRO A 62 -5.02 -15.97 -2.38
N GLY A 63 -5.12 -15.38 -1.18
CA GLY A 63 -5.51 -16.04 0.05
C GLY A 63 -6.90 -15.64 0.57
N ILE A 64 -7.42 -16.43 1.50
CA ILE A 64 -8.66 -16.12 2.24
C ILE A 64 -8.28 -15.71 3.66
N GLY A 65 -8.93 -14.67 4.18
CA GLY A 65 -8.78 -14.26 5.57
C GLY A 65 -7.61 -13.30 5.83
N ASP A 66 -7.16 -12.59 4.81
CA ASP A 66 -6.12 -11.55 4.94
C ASP A 66 -6.55 -10.42 5.89
N GLU A 67 -7.84 -10.06 5.89
CA GLU A 67 -8.35 -8.85 6.52
C GLU A 67 -7.65 -7.61 5.98
N LEU A 68 -7.89 -7.31 4.70
CA LEU A 68 -7.44 -6.03 4.13
C LEU A 68 -8.05 -4.87 4.95
N HIS A 69 -7.27 -3.83 5.23
CA HIS A 69 -7.73 -2.77 6.13
C HIS A 69 -7.29 -1.35 5.76
N HIS A 70 -5.99 -1.13 5.66
CA HIS A 70 -5.42 0.09 5.11
C HIS A 70 -4.63 -0.27 3.85
N MET A 71 -4.43 0.72 2.98
CA MET A 71 -3.54 0.60 1.82
C MET A 71 -2.86 1.93 1.55
N GLY A 72 -1.70 1.90 0.89
CA GLY A 72 -0.92 3.10 0.59
C GLY A 72 -0.08 2.96 -0.65
N TRP A 73 0.43 4.08 -1.14
CA TRP A 73 1.26 4.14 -2.34
C TRP A 73 2.73 3.91 -2.03
N ASN A 74 3.47 3.28 -2.96
CA ASN A 74 4.93 3.14 -2.86
C ASN A 74 5.67 4.49 -2.85
N ALA A 75 5.14 5.48 -3.56
CA ALA A 75 5.72 6.81 -3.66
C ALA A 75 4.63 7.88 -3.74
N CYS A 76 4.92 9.06 -3.20
CA CYS A 76 3.97 10.17 -3.14
C CYS A 76 4.70 11.52 -3.24
N SER A 77 4.03 12.62 -2.91
CA SER A 77 4.61 13.97 -2.97
C SER A 77 5.89 14.14 -2.15
N SER A 78 6.19 13.26 -1.19
CA SER A 78 7.49 13.23 -0.50
C SER A 78 8.67 13.00 -1.45
N CYS A 79 8.42 12.47 -2.65
CA CYS A 79 9.41 12.23 -3.71
C CYS A 79 9.36 13.30 -4.80
N PHE A 80 8.71 14.45 -4.59
CA PHE A 80 8.49 15.44 -5.66
C PHE A 80 9.79 15.89 -6.34
N SER A 81 10.90 15.98 -5.61
CA SER A 81 12.20 16.37 -6.18
C SER A 81 13.02 15.19 -6.76
N ASP A 82 12.50 13.97 -6.71
CA ASP A 82 13.19 12.76 -7.18
C ASP A 82 12.51 12.20 -8.44
N SER A 83 13.03 12.57 -9.61
CA SER A 83 12.50 12.13 -10.91
C SER A 83 12.70 10.63 -11.18
N SER A 84 13.47 9.91 -10.37
CA SER A 84 13.64 8.46 -10.51
C SER A 84 12.49 7.67 -9.91
N MET A 85 11.65 8.32 -9.08
CA MET A 85 10.53 7.69 -8.41
C MET A 85 9.23 7.81 -9.21
N SER A 86 8.32 6.87 -9.00
CA SER A 86 6.99 6.89 -9.58
C SER A 86 5.95 6.30 -8.63
N ARG A 87 4.76 6.91 -8.60
CA ARG A 87 3.58 6.37 -7.90
C ARG A 87 2.95 5.31 -8.80
N SER A 88 3.41 4.08 -8.65
CA SER A 88 3.11 2.99 -9.60
C SER A 88 2.54 1.75 -8.93
N TYR A 89 2.73 1.61 -7.62
CA TYR A 89 2.31 0.43 -6.87
C TYR A 89 1.50 0.82 -5.63
N LEU A 90 0.43 0.06 -5.40
CA LEU A 90 -0.31 0.06 -4.14
C LEU A 90 0.19 -1.10 -3.26
N LEU A 91 0.44 -0.79 -2.00
CA LEU A 91 0.70 -1.77 -0.95
C LEU A 91 -0.61 -2.03 -0.22
N VAL A 92 -1.06 -3.29 -0.26
CA VAL A 92 -2.35 -3.74 0.25
C VAL A 92 -2.13 -4.85 1.29
N PRO A 93 -1.84 -4.49 2.55
CA PRO A 93 -1.59 -5.45 3.62
C PRO A 93 -2.86 -6.18 4.09
N GLY A 94 -2.69 -7.45 4.44
CA GLY A 94 -3.63 -8.21 5.25
C GLY A 94 -3.25 -8.14 6.73
N VAL A 95 -4.10 -7.52 7.56
CA VAL A 95 -3.85 -7.36 9.00
C VAL A 95 -3.74 -8.73 9.68
N ARG A 96 -4.53 -9.72 9.27
CA ARG A 96 -4.52 -11.05 9.93
C ARG A 96 -3.43 -11.98 9.41
N SER A 97 -3.20 -11.99 8.09
CA SER A 97 -2.18 -12.84 7.49
C SER A 97 -0.76 -12.32 7.70
N SER A 98 -0.62 -11.01 7.93
CA SER A 98 0.64 -10.27 7.85
C SER A 98 1.28 -10.22 6.46
N ASN A 99 0.59 -10.70 5.42
CA ASN A 99 1.05 -10.57 4.04
C ASN A 99 0.91 -9.12 3.56
N ILE A 100 1.82 -8.69 2.69
CA ILE A 100 1.73 -7.39 2.02
C ILE A 100 1.69 -7.63 0.52
N HIS A 101 0.56 -7.31 -0.10
CA HIS A 101 0.36 -7.47 -1.54
C HIS A 101 0.80 -6.19 -2.25
N ILE A 102 1.77 -6.30 -3.14
CA ILE A 102 2.23 -5.21 -4.00
C ILE A 102 1.44 -5.31 -5.31
N VAL A 103 0.66 -4.29 -5.61
CA VAL A 103 -0.24 -4.24 -6.76
C VAL A 103 0.27 -3.21 -7.76
N ASP A 104 0.55 -3.64 -8.99
CA ASP A 104 0.90 -2.78 -10.12
C ASP A 104 -0.37 -2.09 -10.65
N THR A 105 -0.39 -0.76 -10.54
CA THR A 105 -1.44 0.11 -11.09
C THR A 105 -0.96 0.91 -12.30
N ALA A 106 0.34 0.88 -12.62
CA ALA A 106 0.92 1.69 -13.67
C ALA A 106 0.68 1.09 -15.06
N THR A 107 0.70 -0.25 -15.16
CA THR A 107 0.54 -0.90 -16.47
C THR A 107 -0.88 -0.78 -17.01
N ASP A 108 -1.88 -0.97 -16.17
CA ASP A 108 -3.28 -0.69 -16.47
C ASP A 108 -4.00 -0.19 -15.21
N PRO A 109 -4.20 1.12 -15.05
CA PRO A 109 -4.91 1.67 -13.90
C PRO A 109 -6.38 1.22 -13.79
N ARG A 110 -7.00 0.78 -14.88
CA ARG A 110 -8.40 0.31 -14.84
C ARG A 110 -8.51 -1.16 -14.46
N ALA A 111 -7.42 -1.92 -14.60
CA ALA A 111 -7.33 -3.33 -14.20
C ALA A 111 -5.96 -3.64 -13.53
N PRO A 112 -5.74 -3.16 -12.29
CA PRO A 112 -4.50 -3.43 -11.56
C PRO A 112 -4.26 -4.93 -11.37
N ARG A 113 -2.99 -5.31 -11.20
CA ARG A 113 -2.60 -6.71 -11.04
C ARG A 113 -1.60 -6.91 -9.91
N LEU A 114 -1.61 -8.11 -9.34
CA LEU A 114 -0.62 -8.49 -8.34
C LEU A 114 0.78 -8.53 -8.98
N HIS A 115 1.73 -7.84 -8.34
CA HIS A 115 3.13 -7.77 -8.76
C HIS A 115 4.02 -8.66 -7.90
N LYS A 116 3.90 -8.54 -6.58
CA LYS A 116 4.72 -9.25 -5.59
C LYS A 116 3.90 -9.46 -4.31
N ILE A 117 4.24 -10.49 -3.53
CA ILE A 117 3.77 -10.65 -2.16
C ILE A 117 5.00 -10.63 -1.26
N ILE A 118 4.97 -9.82 -0.21
CA ILE A 118 5.90 -9.95 0.91
C ILE A 118 5.21 -10.85 1.93
N GLU A 119 5.74 -12.06 2.11
CA GLU A 119 5.12 -13.07 2.94
C GLU A 119 5.20 -12.68 4.42
N GLY A 120 4.08 -12.80 5.14
CA GLY A 120 4.00 -12.49 6.56
C GLY A 120 4.95 -13.33 7.40
N ALA A 121 5.23 -14.56 6.99
CA ALA A 121 6.24 -15.40 7.65
C ALA A 121 7.65 -14.83 7.53
N GLU A 122 7.99 -14.26 6.37
CA GLU A 122 9.29 -13.61 6.15
C GLU A 122 9.42 -12.36 7.03
N ILE A 123 8.40 -11.51 7.04
CA ILE A 123 8.34 -10.31 7.89
C ILE A 123 8.56 -10.69 9.35
N LYS A 124 7.76 -11.63 9.88
CA LYS A 124 7.88 -12.14 11.25
C LYS A 124 9.29 -12.62 11.56
N SER A 125 9.87 -13.42 10.66
CA SER A 125 11.21 -13.99 10.86
C SER A 125 12.33 -12.96 10.88
N LYS A 126 12.20 -11.89 10.07
CA LYS A 126 13.25 -10.87 9.91
C LYS A 126 13.14 -9.75 10.94
N THR A 127 11.94 -9.44 11.42
CA THR A 127 11.69 -8.19 12.17
C THR A 127 10.98 -8.38 13.50
N ASP A 128 10.48 -9.58 13.80
CA ASP A 128 9.60 -9.83 14.94
C ASP A 128 8.40 -8.87 14.96
N LEU A 129 7.76 -8.68 13.79
CA LEU A 129 6.57 -7.85 13.62
C LEU A 129 5.45 -8.64 12.91
N SER A 130 4.22 -8.30 13.24
CA SER A 130 3.01 -8.82 12.58
C SER A 130 1.90 -7.78 12.54
N ALA A 131 0.81 -8.12 11.85
CA ALA A 131 -0.37 -7.27 11.71
C ALA A 131 -0.07 -5.87 11.14
N PRO A 132 0.36 -5.80 9.86
CA PRO A 132 0.57 -4.55 9.15
C PRO A 132 -0.72 -3.74 9.07
N HIS A 133 -0.63 -2.44 9.35
CA HIS A 133 -1.76 -1.54 9.43
C HIS A 133 -1.55 -0.33 8.50
N THR A 134 -1.00 0.79 8.96
CA THR A 134 -0.88 2.03 8.18
C THR A 134 0.38 2.03 7.32
N ILE A 135 0.27 2.42 6.05
CA ILE A 135 1.39 2.52 5.10
C ILE A 135 1.69 3.99 4.83
N HIS A 136 2.96 4.37 4.88
CA HIS A 136 3.43 5.68 4.44
C HIS A 136 4.69 5.58 3.59
N CYS A 137 4.66 6.23 2.43
CA CYS A 137 5.84 6.62 1.65
C CYS A 137 6.71 7.59 2.47
N LEU A 138 8.01 7.30 2.56
CA LEU A 138 9.03 8.09 3.26
C LEU A 138 10.19 8.36 2.29
N GLY A 139 10.02 9.38 1.42
CA GLY A 139 10.96 9.56 0.31
C GLY A 139 10.94 8.33 -0.60
N SER A 140 12.10 7.76 -0.93
CA SER A 140 12.18 6.53 -1.73
C SER A 140 11.87 5.25 -0.95
N GLU A 141 11.77 5.31 0.37
CA GLU A 141 11.52 4.16 1.25
C GLU A 141 10.08 4.15 1.74
N ILE A 142 9.67 3.08 2.42
CA ILE A 142 8.29 2.87 2.87
C ILE A 142 8.31 2.39 4.32
N ILE A 143 7.50 3.02 5.17
CA ILE A 143 7.26 2.56 6.54
C ILE A 143 5.83 2.06 6.70
N ILE A 144 5.66 0.98 7.45
CA ILE A 144 4.36 0.36 7.71
C ILE A 144 4.24 0.13 9.21
N SER A 145 3.19 0.68 9.84
CA SER A 145 2.91 0.39 11.25
C SER A 145 2.44 -1.05 11.40
N MET A 146 2.92 -1.71 12.45
CA MET A 146 2.70 -3.12 12.74
C MET A 146 2.16 -3.22 14.16
N LEU A 147 1.00 -3.87 14.35
CA LEU A 147 0.28 -3.81 15.63
C LEU A 147 0.95 -4.62 16.75
N GLY A 148 1.71 -5.66 16.42
CA GLY A 148 2.33 -6.54 17.41
C GLY A 148 3.62 -7.20 16.93
N ASP A 149 4.20 -7.99 17.81
CA ASP A 149 5.37 -8.84 17.57
C ASP A 149 5.00 -10.05 16.66
N ALA A 150 5.93 -10.96 16.39
CA ALA A 150 5.63 -12.12 15.53
C ALA A 150 4.56 -13.08 16.09
N LYS A 151 4.32 -13.04 17.41
CA LYS A 151 3.33 -13.86 18.12
C LYS A 151 1.97 -13.16 18.25
N GLY A 152 1.89 -11.88 17.88
CA GLY A 152 0.68 -11.07 18.00
C GLY A 152 0.55 -10.37 19.34
N GLU A 153 1.63 -10.28 20.11
CA GLU A 153 1.70 -9.60 21.41
C GLU A 153 2.39 -8.24 21.29
N ALA A 154 2.47 -7.48 22.38
CA ALA A 154 3.29 -6.27 22.41
C ALA A 154 4.79 -6.59 22.57
N PRO A 155 5.71 -5.78 22.01
CA PRO A 155 5.46 -4.52 21.32
C PRO A 155 5.21 -4.67 19.81
N GLY A 156 4.34 -3.81 19.28
CA GLY A 156 4.31 -3.52 17.83
C GLY A 156 5.50 -2.67 17.38
N GLY A 157 5.40 -2.07 16.20
CA GLY A 157 6.46 -1.21 15.68
C GLY A 157 6.25 -0.78 14.23
N TYR A 158 7.34 -0.48 13.52
CA TYR A 158 7.32 -0.05 12.13
C TYR A 158 8.22 -0.93 11.27
N LEU A 159 7.63 -1.61 10.30
CA LEU A 159 8.35 -2.30 9.24
C LEU A 159 8.92 -1.27 8.26
N HIS A 160 10.19 -1.45 7.88
CA HIS A 160 10.88 -0.62 6.91
C HIS A 160 11.15 -1.39 5.63
N LEU A 161 10.73 -0.85 4.49
CA LEU A 161 10.96 -1.40 3.16
C LEU A 161 11.72 -0.40 2.28
N ASP A 162 12.55 -0.90 1.38
CA ASP A 162 13.13 -0.08 0.31
C ASP A 162 12.16 0.09 -0.89
N LYS A 163 12.62 0.83 -1.90
CA LYS A 163 11.86 1.09 -3.13
C LYS A 163 11.55 -0.16 -3.97
N ASP A 164 12.29 -1.24 -3.78
CA ASP A 164 12.17 -2.51 -4.49
C ASP A 164 11.35 -3.53 -3.66
N PHE A 165 10.75 -3.05 -2.56
CA PHE A 165 9.92 -3.82 -1.64
C PHE A 165 10.69 -4.92 -0.91
N GLU A 166 11.97 -4.70 -0.64
CA GLU A 166 12.79 -5.56 0.21
C GLU A 166 12.74 -5.10 1.67
N ILE A 167 12.74 -6.06 2.59
CA ILE A 167 12.68 -5.79 4.03
C ILE A 167 14.05 -5.29 4.50
N LEU A 168 14.10 -4.02 4.90
CA LEU A 168 15.28 -3.41 5.54
C LEU A 168 15.35 -3.73 7.03
N GLY A 169 14.20 -3.96 7.66
CA GLY A 169 14.11 -4.36 9.07
C GLY A 169 13.06 -3.56 9.84
N ARG A 170 13.34 -3.29 11.11
CA ARG A 170 12.56 -2.40 11.96
C ARG A 170 13.03 -0.96 11.75
N TRP A 171 12.12 -0.05 11.42
CA TRP A 171 12.47 1.36 11.18
C TRP A 171 13.05 2.02 12.43
N GLU A 172 12.64 1.60 13.63
CA GLU A 172 13.15 2.14 14.89
C GLU A 172 14.67 1.98 15.05
N ASN A 173 15.25 0.94 14.48
CA ASN A 173 16.69 0.73 14.49
C ASN A 173 17.45 1.76 13.63
N SER A 174 16.77 2.43 12.71
CA SER A 174 17.36 3.47 11.85
C SER A 174 17.35 4.87 12.47
N MET A 175 16.58 5.08 13.54
CA MET A 175 16.40 6.41 14.15
C MET A 175 17.58 6.87 15.01
N GLY A 176 18.53 6.00 15.33
CA GLY A 176 19.59 6.27 16.31
C GLY A 176 19.02 6.46 17.73
N ASP A 177 19.79 7.08 18.62
CA ASP A 177 19.31 7.40 19.97
C ASP A 177 18.27 8.53 19.90
N ILE A 178 16.99 8.17 20.03
CA ILE A 178 15.90 9.13 20.22
C ILE A 178 16.08 9.75 21.61
N LYS A 179 16.54 11.01 21.66
CA LYS A 179 16.65 11.79 22.89
C LYS A 179 15.30 12.25 23.43
#